data_AF-A0AA40WEJ5-F1
#
_entry.id   AF-A0AA40WEJ5-F1
#
_cell.length_a   1.000
_cell.length_b   1.000
_cell.length_c   1.000
_cell.angle_alpha   90.00
_cell.angle_beta   90.00
_cell.angle_gamma   90.00
#
_symmetry.space_group_name_H-M   'P 1'
#
loop_
_entity.id
_entity.type
_entity.pdbx_description
1 polymer ?
#
loop_
_entity_poly.entity_id
_entity_poly.type
_entity_poly.pdbx_seq_one_letter_code
_entity_poly.pdbx_strand_id
1 'polypeptide(L)'
;NSPSAFYLMGYSAIPWYIFSALLFFIPFALMMAEMGSAYRKEEGGIYSWMNNSVGPRYAFIGTFMWFSSYVIWMVSTAAKIWVPFSTFVFGADMTQHWRIAGLEPTQVVGLLAVGWMILVTCVAARGINKIARITAVGGIAVMCLNLVLLLVSVAILLLNGGHFAQEINFTSSPNPGYHSGLAMLSFVVFAIFAYGGIEAVGGLVDKTEKPEQNFAKGIVFAAIVIA
;
A
#
# COMPACT_ATOMS: atom_id res chain seq x y z
N ASN A 1 3.59 4.59 -1.01
CA ASN A 1 3.60 4.65 -2.49
C ASN A 1 3.58 6.07 -3.05
N SER A 2 3.19 7.08 -2.26
CA SER A 2 3.10 8.48 -2.68
C SER A 2 4.40 9.08 -3.27
N PRO A 3 5.62 8.78 -2.74
CA PRO A 3 6.85 9.32 -3.33
C PRO A 3 7.13 8.78 -4.75
N SER A 4 6.88 7.50 -4.97
CA SER A 4 7.04 6.87 -6.29
C SER A 4 6.01 7.40 -7.29
N ALA A 5 4.79 7.67 -6.83
CA ALA A 5 3.74 8.23 -7.69
C ALA A 5 4.07 9.64 -8.19
N PHE A 6 4.55 10.49 -7.28
CA PHE A 6 5.02 11.84 -7.61
C PHE A 6 6.23 11.80 -8.56
N TYR A 7 7.15 10.85 -8.37
CA TYR A 7 8.29 10.67 -9.28
C TYR A 7 7.87 10.26 -10.70
N LEU A 8 6.80 9.46 -10.84
CA LEU A 8 6.35 8.94 -12.13
C LEU A 8 5.45 9.93 -12.89
N MET A 9 4.51 10.59 -12.22
CA MET A 9 3.52 11.46 -12.88
C MET A 9 3.42 12.89 -12.33
N GLY A 10 4.18 13.24 -11.29
CA GLY A 10 4.13 14.58 -10.69
C GLY A 10 2.72 14.96 -10.26
N TYR A 11 2.30 16.19 -10.54
CA TYR A 11 0.96 16.69 -10.22
C TYR A 11 -0.15 16.05 -11.07
N SER A 12 0.17 15.48 -12.23
CA SER A 12 -0.81 14.76 -13.07
C SER A 12 -1.27 13.44 -12.45
N ALA A 13 -0.64 12.98 -11.36
CA ALA A 13 -1.10 11.85 -10.57
C ALA A 13 -2.39 12.14 -9.79
N ILE A 14 -2.63 13.39 -9.39
CA ILE A 14 -3.70 13.78 -8.45
C ILE A 14 -5.09 13.41 -8.98
N PRO A 15 -5.48 13.75 -10.23
CA PRO A 15 -6.79 13.37 -10.76
C PRO A 15 -7.00 11.85 -10.79
N TRP A 16 -5.95 11.08 -11.06
CA TRP A 16 -6.02 9.61 -11.09
C TRP A 16 -6.20 9.02 -9.70
N TYR A 17 -5.55 9.57 -8.68
CA TYR A 17 -5.80 9.19 -7.28
C TYR A 17 -7.22 9.50 -6.84
N ILE A 18 -7.75 10.69 -7.17
CA ILE A 18 -9.13 11.06 -6.87
C ILE A 18 -10.11 10.12 -7.60
N PHE A 19 -9.85 9.84 -8.88
CA PHE A 19 -10.68 8.91 -9.67
C PHE A 19 -10.67 7.50 -9.07
N SER A 20 -9.50 6.96 -8.72
CA SER A 20 -9.37 5.67 -8.05
C SER A 20 -10.02 5.67 -6.66
N ALA A 21 -9.95 6.77 -5.91
CA ALA A 21 -10.60 6.88 -4.63
C ALA A 21 -12.13 6.81 -4.76
N LEU A 22 -12.71 7.57 -5.69
CA LEU A 22 -14.15 7.68 -5.87
C LEU A 22 -14.78 6.42 -6.50
N LEU A 23 -14.14 5.85 -7.53
CA LEU A 23 -14.74 4.74 -8.30
C LEU A 23 -14.31 3.35 -7.83
N PHE A 24 -13.17 3.22 -7.16
CA PHE A 24 -12.69 1.93 -6.68
C PHE A 24 -12.69 1.87 -5.16
N PHE A 25 -11.96 2.75 -4.49
CA PHE A 25 -11.73 2.63 -3.05
C PHE A 25 -13.02 2.78 -2.23
N ILE A 26 -13.81 3.83 -2.45
CA ILE A 26 -15.04 4.06 -1.69
C ILE A 26 -16.06 2.92 -1.90
N PRO A 27 -16.41 2.52 -3.14
CA PRO A 27 -17.31 1.39 -3.34
C PRO A 27 -16.78 0.08 -2.75
N PHE A 28 -15.48 -0.19 -2.93
CA PHE A 28 -14.86 -1.40 -2.38
C PHE A 28 -14.87 -1.41 -0.86
N ALA A 29 -14.53 -0.29 -0.21
CA ALA A 29 -14.59 -0.13 1.23
C ALA A 29 -15.99 -0.37 1.80
N LEU A 30 -17.01 0.16 1.14
CA LEU A 30 -18.41 -0.03 1.54
C LEU A 30 -18.83 -1.50 1.41
N MET A 31 -18.48 -2.16 0.30
CA MET A 31 -18.74 -3.59 0.12
C MET A 31 -18.04 -4.44 1.19
N MET A 32 -16.79 -4.12 1.54
CA MET A 32 -16.05 -4.83 2.58
C MET A 32 -16.64 -4.58 3.98
N ALA A 33 -17.13 -3.37 4.25
CA ALA A 33 -17.83 -3.06 5.49
C ALA A 33 -19.16 -3.83 5.59
N GLU A 34 -19.92 -3.91 4.50
CA GLU A 34 -21.18 -4.65 4.44
C GLU A 34 -20.95 -6.15 4.64
N MET A 35 -20.04 -6.77 3.86
CA MET A 35 -19.72 -8.19 3.98
C MET A 35 -19.15 -8.54 5.36
N GLY A 36 -18.22 -7.74 5.88
CA GLY A 36 -17.68 -7.93 7.23
C GLY A 36 -18.74 -7.78 8.32
N SER A 37 -19.77 -6.96 8.11
CA SER A 37 -20.90 -6.83 9.05
C SER A 37 -21.92 -7.96 8.96
N ALA A 38 -22.19 -8.44 7.74
CA ALA A 38 -23.16 -9.50 7.47
C ALA A 38 -22.66 -10.86 7.98
N TYR A 39 -21.35 -11.12 7.86
CA TYR A 39 -20.74 -12.41 8.19
C TYR A 39 -19.90 -12.38 9.48
N ARG A 40 -20.25 -11.54 10.46
CA ARG A 40 -19.48 -11.38 11.73
C ARG A 40 -19.27 -12.63 12.57
N LYS A 41 -20.09 -13.65 12.35
CA LYS A 41 -20.01 -14.92 13.08
C LYS A 41 -19.10 -15.92 12.38
N GLU A 42 -18.66 -15.62 11.16
CA GLU A 42 -17.80 -16.49 10.38
C GLU A 42 -16.35 -16.01 10.43
N GLU A 43 -15.49 -16.82 11.06
CA GLU A 43 -14.06 -16.54 11.19
C GLU A 43 -13.28 -16.68 9.86
N GLY A 44 -13.97 -17.04 8.76
CA GLY A 44 -13.36 -17.31 7.45
C GLY A 44 -13.00 -16.07 6.63
N GLY A 45 -13.32 -14.87 7.10
CA GLY A 45 -13.02 -13.61 6.41
C GLY A 45 -13.46 -13.62 4.94
N ILE A 46 -12.58 -13.18 4.03
CA ILE A 46 -12.87 -13.09 2.58
C ILE A 46 -13.36 -14.41 1.98
N TYR A 47 -12.79 -15.54 2.42
CA TYR A 47 -13.21 -16.86 1.92
C TYR A 47 -14.66 -17.16 2.27
N SER A 48 -15.04 -16.94 3.53
CA SER A 48 -16.42 -17.12 4.01
C SER A 48 -17.39 -16.22 3.23
N TRP A 49 -17.03 -14.95 3.08
CA TRP A 49 -17.86 -13.96 2.40
C TRP A 49 -18.12 -14.34 0.95
N MET A 50 -17.07 -14.78 0.24
CA MET A 50 -17.20 -15.26 -1.14
C MET A 50 -17.94 -16.59 -1.21
N ASN A 51 -17.71 -17.53 -0.29
CA ASN A 51 -18.36 -18.83 -0.31
C ASN A 51 -19.88 -18.70 -0.19
N ASN A 52 -20.35 -17.85 0.71
CA ASN A 52 -21.77 -17.60 0.90
C ASN A 52 -22.40 -16.76 -0.21
N SER A 53 -21.62 -15.90 -0.88
CA SER A 53 -22.17 -14.98 -1.90
C SER A 53 -22.11 -15.53 -3.33
N VAL A 54 -21.01 -16.20 -3.70
CA VAL A 54 -20.74 -16.68 -5.08
C VAL A 54 -20.46 -18.18 -5.16
N GLY A 55 -20.42 -18.86 -4.01
CA GLY A 55 -20.21 -20.31 -3.94
C GLY A 55 -18.74 -20.74 -3.76
N PRO A 56 -18.52 -22.01 -3.36
CA PRO A 56 -17.22 -22.50 -2.89
C PRO A 56 -16.12 -22.50 -3.97
N ARG A 57 -16.49 -22.75 -5.24
CA ARG A 57 -15.51 -22.79 -6.34
C ARG A 57 -14.87 -21.42 -6.57
N TYR A 58 -15.66 -20.36 -6.60
CA TYR A 58 -15.16 -19.00 -6.81
C TYR A 58 -14.47 -18.45 -5.56
N ALA A 59 -14.96 -18.79 -4.37
CA ALA A 59 -14.30 -18.45 -3.11
C ALA A 59 -12.87 -19.01 -3.02
N PHE A 60 -12.68 -20.27 -3.41
CA PHE A 60 -11.36 -20.89 -3.45
C PHE A 60 -10.44 -20.19 -4.45
N ILE A 61 -10.90 -19.96 -5.68
CA ILE A 61 -10.10 -19.29 -6.72
C ILE A 61 -9.71 -17.88 -6.28
N GLY A 62 -10.67 -17.09 -5.77
CA GLY A 62 -10.41 -15.72 -5.31
C GLY A 62 -9.44 -15.65 -4.15
N THR A 63 -9.61 -16.52 -3.15
CA THR A 63 -8.71 -16.58 -1.99
C THR A 63 -7.31 -17.05 -2.39
N PHE A 64 -7.19 -17.98 -3.34
CA PHE A 64 -5.90 -18.43 -3.87
C PHE A 64 -5.18 -17.32 -4.66
N MET A 65 -5.92 -16.57 -5.49
CA MET A 65 -5.37 -15.41 -6.19
C MET A 65 -4.91 -14.33 -5.21
N TRP A 66 -5.72 -14.05 -4.18
CA TRP A 66 -5.37 -13.12 -3.12
C TRP A 66 -4.09 -13.53 -2.39
N PHE A 67 -3.99 -14.80 -1.98
CA PHE A 67 -2.78 -15.34 -1.36
C PHE A 67 -1.55 -15.23 -2.28
N SER A 68 -1.68 -15.60 -3.55
CA SER A 68 -0.59 -15.53 -4.54
C SER A 68 -0.11 -14.08 -4.75
N SER A 69 -1.04 -13.13 -4.82
CA SER A 69 -0.72 -11.71 -4.90
C SER A 69 0.05 -11.23 -3.66
N TYR A 70 -0.33 -11.69 -2.48
CA TYR A 70 0.32 -11.34 -1.22
C TYR A 70 1.79 -11.81 -1.15
N VAL A 71 2.10 -12.99 -1.72
CA VAL A 71 3.48 -13.49 -1.83
C VAL A 71 4.33 -12.57 -2.71
N ILE A 72 3.81 -12.17 -3.87
CA ILE A 72 4.51 -11.23 -4.77
C ILE A 72 4.71 -9.88 -4.08
N TRP A 73 3.69 -9.41 -3.36
CA TRP A 73 3.76 -8.16 -2.61
C TRP A 73 4.82 -8.20 -1.49
N MET A 74 4.96 -9.32 -0.79
CA MET A 74 6.01 -9.51 0.23
C MET A 74 7.41 -9.42 -0.36
N VAL A 75 7.65 -10.05 -1.51
CA VAL A 75 8.94 -9.98 -2.21
C VAL A 75 9.23 -8.54 -2.66
N SER A 76 8.25 -7.85 -3.23
CA SER A 76 8.38 -6.43 -3.63
C SER A 76 8.66 -5.52 -2.43
N THR A 77 8.01 -5.78 -1.29
CA THR A 77 8.21 -5.02 -0.04
C THR A 77 9.59 -5.24 0.54
N ALA A 78 10.10 -6.47 0.51
CA ALA A 78 11.46 -6.75 0.98
C ALA A 78 12.52 -5.97 0.20
N ALA A 79 12.36 -5.83 -1.13
CA ALA A 79 13.25 -5.00 -1.93
C ALA A 79 13.25 -3.53 -1.48
N LYS A 80 12.09 -2.98 -1.10
CA LYS A 80 11.97 -1.61 -0.54
C LYS A 80 12.62 -1.45 0.83
N ILE A 81 12.95 -2.53 1.53
CA ILE A 81 13.69 -2.50 2.80
C ILE A 81 15.19 -2.62 2.52
N TRP A 82 15.59 -3.54 1.65
CA TRP A 82 16.99 -3.81 1.35
C TRP A 82 17.67 -2.68 0.56
N VAL A 83 16.96 -2.01 -0.36
CA VAL A 83 17.53 -0.91 -1.15
C VAL A 83 17.95 0.28 -0.25
N PRO A 84 17.06 0.86 0.59
CA PRO A 84 17.46 1.92 1.52
C PRO A 84 18.48 1.44 2.57
N PHE A 85 18.38 0.20 3.03
CA PHE A 85 19.36 -0.37 3.97
C PHE A 85 20.76 -0.44 3.33
N SER A 86 20.85 -0.84 2.07
CA SER A 86 22.10 -0.84 1.31
C SER A 86 22.66 0.57 1.18
N THR A 87 21.83 1.55 0.82
CA THR A 87 22.23 2.96 0.75
C THR A 87 22.70 3.51 2.11
N PHE A 88 22.04 3.12 3.20
CA PHE A 88 22.44 3.53 4.56
C PHE A 88 23.82 2.98 4.96
N VAL A 89 24.11 1.71 4.64
CA VAL A 89 25.37 1.05 5.02
C VAL A 89 26.52 1.46 4.10
N PHE A 90 26.28 1.53 2.79
CA PHE A 90 27.32 1.69 1.77
C PHE A 90 27.37 3.10 1.14
N GLY A 91 26.46 4.00 1.52
CA GLY A 91 26.37 5.36 0.98
C GLY A 91 25.81 5.45 -0.45
N ALA A 92 25.55 4.31 -1.10
CA ALA A 92 24.94 4.21 -2.42
C ALA A 92 24.17 2.89 -2.56
N ASP A 93 23.26 2.81 -3.54
CA ASP A 93 22.54 1.57 -3.81
C ASP A 93 23.46 0.50 -4.39
N MET A 94 23.91 -0.41 -3.52
CA MET A 94 24.80 -1.51 -3.88
C MET A 94 24.04 -2.80 -4.18
N THR A 95 22.70 -2.80 -4.13
CA THR A 95 21.88 -4.00 -4.37
C THR A 95 22.05 -4.56 -5.79
N GLN A 96 22.36 -3.70 -6.76
CA GLN A 96 22.67 -4.08 -8.14
C GLN A 96 24.09 -4.63 -8.35
N HIS A 97 24.94 -4.56 -7.32
CA HIS A 97 26.34 -5.00 -7.38
C HIS A 97 26.64 -6.19 -6.48
N TRP A 98 25.70 -6.60 -5.62
CA TRP A 98 25.86 -7.76 -4.75
C TRP A 98 25.83 -9.06 -5.57
N ARG A 99 27.01 -9.67 -5.72
CA ARG A 99 27.17 -10.99 -6.33
C ARG A 99 27.67 -11.93 -5.25
N ILE A 100 26.77 -12.74 -4.70
CA ILE A 100 27.10 -13.75 -3.70
C ILE A 100 27.08 -15.11 -4.39
N ALA A 101 28.16 -15.87 -4.28
CA ALA A 101 28.25 -17.25 -4.77
C ALA A 101 27.85 -17.45 -6.25
N GLY A 102 28.17 -16.48 -7.12
CA GLY A 102 27.88 -16.55 -8.57
C GLY A 102 26.44 -16.23 -8.98
N LEU A 103 25.57 -15.86 -8.03
CA LEU A 103 24.19 -15.45 -8.32
C LEU A 103 24.13 -14.02 -8.87
N GLU A 104 23.15 -13.77 -9.75
CA GLU A 104 22.86 -12.41 -10.21
C GLU A 104 22.35 -11.53 -9.07
N PRO A 105 22.57 -10.20 -9.13
CA PRO A 105 22.14 -9.27 -8.09
C PRO A 105 20.64 -9.37 -7.76
N THR A 106 19.81 -9.56 -8.77
CA THR A 106 18.35 -9.79 -8.63
C THR A 106 18.04 -11.05 -7.83
N GLN A 107 18.80 -12.12 -8.05
CA GLN A 107 18.65 -13.40 -7.33
C GLN A 107 19.12 -13.27 -5.88
N VAL A 108 20.20 -12.52 -5.63
CA VAL A 108 20.69 -12.24 -4.27
C VAL A 108 19.65 -11.43 -3.47
N VAL A 109 19.08 -10.38 -4.07
CA VAL A 109 17.98 -9.62 -3.45
C VAL A 109 16.76 -10.51 -3.21
N GLY A 110 16.43 -11.41 -4.15
CA GLY A 110 15.38 -12.41 -3.97
C GLY A 110 15.63 -13.33 -2.78
N LEU A 111 16.86 -13.81 -2.60
CA LEU A 111 17.23 -14.69 -1.49
C LEU A 111 17.19 -13.96 -0.14
N LEU A 112 17.63 -12.70 -0.12
CA LEU A 112 17.48 -11.82 1.04
C LEU A 112 16.00 -11.51 1.35
N ALA A 113 15.15 -11.40 0.33
CA ALA A 113 13.71 -11.26 0.50
C ALA A 113 13.09 -12.51 1.14
N VAL A 114 13.53 -13.72 0.76
CA VAL A 114 13.11 -14.97 1.41
C VAL A 114 13.53 -14.98 2.88
N GLY A 115 14.78 -14.60 3.18
CA GLY A 115 15.26 -14.49 4.56
C GLY A 115 14.43 -13.49 5.40
N TRP A 116 14.09 -12.35 4.82
CA TRP A 116 13.21 -11.36 5.43
C TRP A 116 11.80 -11.92 5.70
N MET A 117 11.20 -12.61 4.73
CA MET A 117 9.87 -13.23 4.89
C MET A 117 9.86 -14.27 6.02
N ILE A 118 10.90 -15.09 6.14
CA ILE A 118 11.03 -16.07 7.23
C ILE A 118 11.12 -15.34 8.58
N LEU A 119 11.90 -14.26 8.65
CA LEU A 119 12.02 -13.44 9.86
C LEU A 119 10.67 -12.84 10.26
N VAL A 120 9.97 -12.20 9.32
CA VAL A 120 8.64 -11.61 9.56
C VAL A 120 7.65 -12.69 10.01
N THR A 121 7.67 -13.87 9.38
CA THR A 121 6.80 -15.00 9.74
C THR A 121 7.11 -15.51 11.14
N CYS A 122 8.38 -15.62 11.52
CA CYS A 122 8.79 -16.04 12.86
C CYS A 122 8.38 -15.02 13.93
N VAL A 123 8.47 -13.72 13.62
CA VAL A 123 7.96 -12.65 14.49
C VAL A 123 6.43 -12.71 14.59
N ALA A 124 5.73 -12.95 13.46
CA ALA A 124 4.28 -13.16 13.42
C ALA A 124 3.82 -14.31 14.32
N ALA A 125 4.56 -15.43 14.31
CA ALA A 125 4.28 -16.60 15.13
C ALA A 125 4.44 -16.36 16.64
N ARG A 126 5.19 -15.34 17.08
CA ARG A 126 5.43 -15.02 18.50
C ARG A 126 4.33 -14.18 19.16
N GLY A 127 3.24 -13.87 18.45
CA GLY A 127 2.02 -13.30 19.00
C GLY A 127 1.69 -11.88 18.51
N ILE A 128 0.43 -11.70 18.11
CA ILE A 128 -0.12 -10.51 17.45
C ILE A 128 -0.03 -9.24 18.31
N ASN A 129 -0.11 -9.35 19.65
CA ASN A 129 -0.15 -8.19 20.53
C ASN A 129 1.13 -7.33 20.50
N LYS A 130 2.30 -7.95 20.34
CA LYS A 130 3.56 -7.19 20.21
C LYS A 130 3.65 -6.49 18.85
N ILE A 131 3.12 -7.14 17.80
CA ILE A 131 3.09 -6.60 16.44
C ILE A 131 2.15 -5.40 16.40
N ALA A 132 0.96 -5.48 17.01
CA ALA A 132 0.02 -4.38 17.07
C ALA A 132 0.65 -3.11 17.69
N ARG A 133 1.41 -3.25 18.79
CA ARG A 133 2.09 -2.09 19.42
C ARG A 133 3.19 -1.52 18.53
N ILE A 134 4.01 -2.36 17.90
CA ILE A 134 5.08 -1.91 16.98
C ILE A 134 4.45 -1.21 15.76
N THR A 135 3.41 -1.80 15.18
CA THR A 135 2.66 -1.22 14.06
C THR A 135 2.01 0.11 14.44
N ALA A 136 1.47 0.25 15.65
CA ALA A 136 0.90 1.50 16.13
C ALA A 136 1.96 2.62 16.22
N VAL A 137 3.12 2.33 16.81
CA VAL A 137 4.24 3.29 16.87
C VAL A 137 4.75 3.64 15.48
N GLY A 138 4.89 2.64 14.60
CA GLY A 138 5.25 2.84 13.20
C GLY A 138 4.24 3.72 12.46
N GLY A 139 2.94 3.49 12.66
CA GLY A 139 1.87 4.29 12.08
C GLY A 139 1.91 5.75 12.54
N ILE A 140 2.10 5.99 13.85
CA ILE A 140 2.25 7.35 14.40
C ILE A 140 3.50 8.02 13.81
N ALA A 141 4.63 7.31 13.72
CA ALA A 141 5.85 7.86 13.15
C ALA A 141 5.67 8.26 11.68
N VAL A 142 5.01 7.43 10.88
CA VAL A 142 4.68 7.73 9.47
C VAL A 142 3.73 8.92 9.37
N MET A 143 2.73 9.00 10.24
CA MET A 143 1.79 10.14 10.29
C MET A 143 2.53 11.45 10.63
N CYS A 144 3.37 11.44 11.65
CA CYS A 144 4.19 12.59 12.02
C CYS A 144 5.14 13.01 10.89
N LEU A 145 5.77 12.03 10.22
CA LEU A 145 6.66 12.32 9.09
C LEU A 145 5.91 13.00 7.94
N ASN A 146 4.71 12.53 7.59
CA ASN A 146 3.87 13.18 6.58
C ASN A 146 3.43 14.59 7.02
N LEU A 147 3.07 14.78 8.29
CA LEU A 147 2.71 16.10 8.82
C LEU A 147 3.88 17.09 8.74
N VAL A 148 5.09 16.66 9.12
CA VAL A 148 6.31 17.48 9.02
C VAL A 148 6.58 17.83 7.55
N LEU A 149 6.50 16.85 6.64
CA LEU A 149 6.68 17.11 5.21
C LEU A 149 5.67 18.12 4.68
N LEU A 150 4.40 18.05 5.10
CA LEU A 150 3.36 19.00 4.71
C LEU A 150 3.67 20.41 5.24
N LEU A 151 3.99 20.54 6.52
CA LEU A 151 4.33 21.82 7.14
C LEU A 151 5.56 22.47 6.48
N VAL A 152 6.61 21.69 6.24
CA VAL A 152 7.83 22.17 5.56
C VAL A 152 7.51 22.55 4.12
N SER A 153 6.69 21.79 3.41
CA SER A 153 6.26 22.12 2.04
C SER A 153 5.51 23.45 1.98
N VAL A 154 4.58 23.69 2.91
CA VAL A 154 3.85 24.96 3.02
C VAL A 154 4.80 26.10 3.39
N ALA A 155 5.72 25.88 4.33
CA ALA A 155 6.72 26.89 4.71
C ALA A 155 7.62 27.28 3.53
N ILE A 156 8.11 26.31 2.75
CA ILE A 156 8.89 26.56 1.53
C ILE A 156 8.06 27.31 0.49
N LEU A 157 6.79 26.97 0.31
CA LEU A 157 5.90 27.65 -0.62
C LEU A 157 5.69 29.13 -0.24
N LEU A 158 5.52 29.41 1.05
CA LEU A 158 5.40 30.78 1.57
C LEU A 158 6.72 31.55 1.41
N LEU A 159 7.87 30.91 1.66
CA LEU A 159 9.20 31.51 1.48
C LEU A 159 9.53 31.78 0.00
N ASN A 160 9.02 30.96 -0.92
CA ASN A 160 9.13 31.16 -2.37
C ASN A 160 8.09 32.17 -2.93
N GLY A 161 7.37 32.88 -2.07
CA GLY A 161 6.38 33.89 -2.49
C GLY A 161 5.16 33.31 -3.21
N GLY A 162 4.85 32.04 -2.98
CA GLY A 162 3.75 31.34 -3.66
C GLY A 162 4.11 30.75 -5.02
N HIS A 163 5.37 30.88 -5.46
CA HIS A 163 5.84 30.19 -6.66
C HIS A 163 6.15 28.73 -6.35
N PHE A 164 5.38 27.83 -6.96
CA PHE A 164 5.67 26.40 -6.93
C PHE A 164 6.99 26.15 -7.66
N ALA A 165 7.86 25.33 -7.06
CA ALA A 165 9.15 24.96 -7.66
C ALA A 165 8.98 24.17 -8.98
N GLN A 166 7.77 23.66 -9.24
CA GLN A 166 7.40 22.96 -10.46
C GLN A 166 6.02 23.45 -10.89
N GLU A 167 5.84 23.73 -12.19
CA GLU A 167 4.56 24.22 -12.71
C GLU A 167 3.44 23.21 -12.40
N ILE A 168 2.32 23.74 -11.89
CA ILE A 168 1.13 22.92 -11.63
C ILE A 168 0.49 22.58 -12.96
N ASN A 169 0.85 21.42 -13.50
CA ASN A 169 0.21 20.85 -14.67
C ASN A 169 -0.49 19.55 -14.29
N PHE A 170 -1.82 19.60 -14.25
CA PHE A 170 -2.66 18.43 -13.94
C PHE A 170 -2.90 17.53 -15.15
N THR A 171 -2.60 18.01 -16.36
CA THR A 171 -2.91 17.31 -17.63
C THR A 171 -1.70 16.68 -18.29
N SER A 172 -0.51 17.25 -18.10
CA SER A 172 0.73 16.76 -18.69
C SER A 172 1.67 16.28 -17.59
N SER A 173 1.98 14.98 -17.62
CA SER A 173 3.03 14.43 -16.75
C SER A 173 4.38 15.07 -17.11
N PRO A 174 5.19 15.48 -16.13
CA PRO A 174 6.58 15.91 -16.36
C PRO A 174 7.44 14.79 -16.96
N ASN A 175 7.00 13.52 -16.87
CA ASN A 175 7.71 12.37 -17.39
C ASN A 175 7.21 12.01 -18.81
N PRO A 176 8.07 12.07 -19.85
CA PRO A 176 7.71 11.72 -21.23
C PRO A 176 7.20 10.28 -21.39
N GLY A 177 7.58 9.37 -20.48
CA GLY A 177 7.14 7.98 -20.48
C GLY A 177 5.65 7.78 -20.24
N TYR A 178 4.96 8.77 -19.66
CA TYR A 178 3.53 8.70 -19.32
C TYR A 178 2.62 9.50 -20.27
N HIS A 179 3.14 9.97 -21.40
CA HIS A 179 2.35 10.67 -22.42
C HIS A 179 1.55 9.71 -23.33
N SER A 180 1.93 8.43 -23.36
CA SER A 180 1.17 7.40 -24.07
C SER A 180 -0.04 6.92 -23.24
N GLY A 181 -1.18 6.68 -23.89
CA GLY A 181 -2.40 6.19 -23.22
C GLY A 181 -2.18 4.88 -22.45
N LEU A 182 -1.28 4.01 -22.93
CA LEU A 182 -0.95 2.74 -22.26
C LEU A 182 -0.17 2.96 -20.94
N ALA A 183 0.73 3.93 -20.92
CA ALA A 183 1.47 4.26 -19.70
C ALA A 183 0.58 4.95 -18.67
N MET A 184 -0.36 5.79 -19.12
CA MET A 184 -1.38 6.39 -18.27
C MET A 184 -2.27 5.32 -17.62
N LEU A 185 -2.74 4.33 -18.39
CA LEU A 185 -3.47 3.18 -17.85
C LEU A 185 -2.64 2.36 -16.84
N SER A 186 -1.35 2.17 -17.12
CA SER A 186 -0.43 1.50 -16.19
C SER A 186 -0.30 2.26 -14.87
N PHE A 187 -0.36 3.59 -14.91
CA PHE A 187 -0.41 4.41 -13.69
C PHE A 187 -1.75 4.29 -12.97
N VAL A 188 -2.88 4.20 -13.67
CA VAL A 188 -4.19 3.95 -13.02
C VAL A 188 -4.16 2.65 -12.23
N VAL A 189 -3.56 1.59 -12.78
CA VAL A 189 -3.38 0.32 -12.05
C VAL A 189 -2.54 0.54 -10.79
N PHE A 190 -1.45 1.31 -10.88
CA PHE A 190 -0.63 1.68 -9.72
C PHE A 190 -1.39 2.51 -8.68
N ALA A 191 -2.23 3.46 -9.11
CA ALA A 191 -3.07 4.29 -8.24
C ALA A 191 -4.13 3.45 -7.52
N ILE A 192 -4.81 2.54 -8.21
CA ILE A 192 -5.73 1.56 -7.62
C ILE A 192 -5.00 0.69 -6.61
N PHE A 193 -3.79 0.20 -6.94
CA PHE A 193 -3.02 -0.66 -6.04
C PHE A 193 -2.55 0.08 -4.77
N ALA A 194 -2.39 1.40 -4.80
CA ALA A 194 -2.07 2.19 -3.62
C ALA A 194 -3.19 2.18 -2.56
N TYR A 195 -4.42 1.94 -2.99
CA TYR A 195 -5.62 1.81 -2.17
C TYR A 195 -5.93 0.36 -1.76
N GLY A 196 -5.22 -0.61 -2.33
CA GLY A 196 -5.34 -2.03 -1.97
C GLY A 196 -4.81 -2.33 -0.57
N GLY A 197 -5.32 -3.39 0.05
CA GLY A 197 -4.91 -3.85 1.39
C GLY A 197 -5.94 -3.59 2.49
N ILE A 198 -7.01 -2.82 2.23
CA ILE A 198 -8.14 -2.68 3.17
C ILE A 198 -8.81 -4.00 3.46
N GLU A 199 -8.76 -4.94 2.52
CA GLU A 199 -9.29 -6.28 2.70
C GLU A 199 -8.64 -7.05 3.83
N ALA A 200 -7.36 -6.78 4.13
CA ALA A 200 -6.67 -7.36 5.27
C ALA A 200 -7.25 -6.85 6.60
N VAL A 201 -7.72 -5.59 6.64
CA VAL A 201 -8.38 -5.00 7.81
C VAL A 201 -9.84 -5.46 7.92
N GLY A 202 -10.49 -5.76 6.79
CA GLY A 202 -11.81 -6.38 6.74
C GLY A 202 -11.90 -7.71 7.54
N GLY A 203 -10.84 -8.52 7.52
CA GLY A 203 -10.77 -9.74 8.34
C GLY A 203 -10.69 -9.49 9.85
N LEU A 204 -10.43 -8.27 10.31
CA LEU A 204 -10.41 -7.89 11.72
C LEU A 204 -11.69 -7.17 12.19
N VAL A 205 -12.72 -7.09 11.34
CA VAL A 205 -14.01 -6.47 11.69
C VAL A 205 -14.59 -7.08 12.97
N ASP A 206 -14.44 -8.40 13.17
CA ASP A 206 -14.96 -9.12 14.35
C ASP A 206 -14.22 -8.79 15.65
N LYS A 207 -13.02 -8.20 15.54
CA LYS A 207 -12.23 -7.72 16.68
C LYS A 207 -12.39 -6.22 16.92
N THR A 208 -13.23 -5.53 16.12
CA THR A 208 -13.45 -4.09 16.20
C THR A 208 -14.63 -3.75 17.10
N GLU A 209 -14.49 -2.76 17.98
CA GLU A 209 -15.59 -2.31 18.83
C GLU A 209 -16.65 -1.55 18.01
N LYS A 210 -17.91 -2.01 18.06
CA LYS A 210 -19.05 -1.47 17.28
C LYS A 210 -18.76 -1.36 15.77
N PRO A 211 -18.57 -2.49 15.06
CA PRO A 211 -18.07 -2.47 13.70
C PRO A 211 -19.04 -1.79 12.71
N GLU A 212 -20.35 -1.81 12.96
CA GLU A 212 -21.37 -1.20 12.06
C GLU A 212 -21.15 0.30 11.85
N GLN A 213 -20.68 0.99 12.89
CA GLN A 213 -20.50 2.45 12.85
C GLN A 213 -19.03 2.83 12.75
N ASN A 214 -18.16 2.16 13.50
CA ASN A 214 -16.77 2.56 13.61
C ASN A 214 -15.92 2.08 12.44
N PHE A 215 -16.25 0.95 11.83
CA PHE A 215 -15.50 0.44 10.69
C PHE A 215 -15.71 1.31 9.45
N ALA A 216 -16.97 1.60 9.10
CA ALA A 216 -17.30 2.47 7.97
C ALA A 216 -16.73 3.89 8.16
N LYS A 217 -16.90 4.50 9.35
CA LYS A 217 -16.31 5.82 9.66
C LYS A 217 -14.79 5.78 9.60
N GLY A 218 -14.17 4.71 10.11
CA GLY A 218 -12.72 4.53 10.08
C GLY A 218 -12.17 4.44 8.66
N ILE A 219 -12.85 3.71 7.77
CA ILE A 219 -12.41 3.62 6.37
C ILE A 219 -12.60 4.96 5.65
N VAL A 220 -13.72 5.66 5.84
CA VAL A 220 -13.93 6.98 5.22
C VAL A 220 -12.89 7.99 5.72
N PHE A 221 -12.59 8.00 7.01
CA PHE A 221 -11.53 8.85 7.57
C PHE A 221 -10.16 8.48 7.00
N ALA A 222 -9.83 7.19 6.91
CA ALA A 222 -8.61 6.73 6.27
C ALA A 222 -8.55 7.13 4.79
N ALA A 223 -9.67 7.09 4.06
CA ALA A 223 -9.77 7.56 2.68
C ALA A 223 -9.33 9.02 2.55
N ILE A 224 -9.87 9.88 3.42
CA ILE A 224 -9.62 11.32 3.41
C ILE A 224 -8.17 11.63 3.80
N VAL A 225 -7.59 10.86 4.71
CA VAL A 225 -6.18 11.04 5.13
C VAL A 225 -5.20 10.52 4.07
N ILE A 226 -5.58 9.50 3.30
CA ILE A 226 -4.74 8.90 2.25
C ILE A 226 -4.80 9.69 0.93
N ALA A 227 -5.96 10.26 0.60
CA ALA A 227 -6.18 11.09 -0.60
C ALA A 227 -5.47 12.44 -0.50
#